data_AF-A0A7S0NJ16-F1
#
_entry.id   AF-A0A7S0NJ16-F1
#
_cell.length_a   1.000
_cell.length_b   1.000
_cell.length_c   1.000
_cell.angle_alpha   90.00
_cell.angle_beta   90.00
_cell.angle_gamma   90.00
#
_symmetry.space_group_name_H-M   'P 1'
#
loop_
_entity.id
_entity.type
_entity.pdbx_description
1 polymer ?
#
loop_
_entity_poly.entity_id
_entity_poly.type
_entity_poly.pdbx_seq_one_letter_code
_entity_poly.pdbx_strand_id
1 'polypeptide(L)'
;TPTHPLDDLTAAEITAAAAVVKSALLADASDASDDEIRFSYVTLAEPAKLAMAAYVTGEGPVPPRQAEVIATIVSKMDAYIFVVNLGDEPSVASKNPVPEGCQPLFSPDDCFLAEEIVKAD
;
A
#
# COMPACT_ATOMS: atom_id res chain seq x y z
N THR A 1 17.60 4.48 -7.37
CA THR A 1 16.66 5.61 -7.33
C THR A 1 15.88 5.61 -8.62
N PRO A 2 14.55 5.83 -8.59
CA PRO A 2 13.74 5.96 -9.79
C PRO A 2 14.19 7.20 -10.57
N THR A 3 14.23 7.09 -11.90
CA THR A 3 14.71 8.16 -12.80
C THR A 3 13.54 8.99 -13.32
N HIS A 4 12.37 8.39 -13.44
CA HIS A 4 11.15 9.03 -13.92
C HIS A 4 10.00 8.88 -12.89
N PRO A 5 9.11 9.88 -12.71
CA PRO A 5 8.00 9.79 -11.75
C PRO A 5 7.04 8.62 -11.96
N LEU A 6 6.97 8.08 -13.17
CA LEU A 6 6.17 6.89 -13.55
C LEU A 6 6.95 5.58 -13.52
N ASP A 7 8.23 5.59 -13.13
CA ASP A 7 8.95 4.34 -12.92
C ASP A 7 8.26 3.55 -11.80
N ASP A 8 8.21 2.22 -11.95
CA ASP A 8 7.70 1.33 -10.91
C ASP A 8 8.40 1.55 -9.57
N LEU A 9 7.74 1.13 -8.49
CA LEU A 9 8.37 1.16 -7.17
C LEU A 9 9.59 0.23 -7.13
N THR A 10 10.67 0.75 -6.58
CA THR A 10 11.84 -0.05 -6.23
C THR A 10 11.54 -0.93 -5.01
N ALA A 11 12.30 -2.01 -4.82
CA ALA A 11 12.16 -2.87 -3.64
C ALA A 11 12.33 -2.11 -2.31
N ALA A 12 13.19 -1.09 -2.28
CA ALA A 12 13.37 -0.23 -1.11
C ALA A 12 12.12 0.62 -0.83
N GLU A 13 11.49 1.17 -1.85
CA GLU A 13 10.23 1.94 -1.73
C GLU A 13 9.08 1.06 -1.28
N ILE A 14 8.95 -0.16 -1.82
CA ILE A 14 7.94 -1.14 -1.39
C ILE A 14 8.11 -1.47 0.10
N THR A 15 9.35 -1.74 0.52
CA THR A 15 9.67 -2.05 1.92
C THR A 15 9.37 -0.88 2.84
N ALA A 16 9.72 0.35 2.43
CA ALA A 16 9.45 1.55 3.20
C ALA A 16 7.94 1.81 3.34
N ALA A 17 7.17 1.67 2.26
CA ALA A 17 5.73 1.84 2.27
C ALA A 17 5.05 0.82 3.20
N ALA A 18 5.42 -0.46 3.09
CA ALA A 18 4.91 -1.52 3.96
C ALA A 18 5.23 -1.26 5.44
N ALA A 19 6.44 -0.79 5.75
CA ALA A 19 6.85 -0.47 7.12
C ALA A 19 6.04 0.71 7.72
N VAL A 20 5.79 1.75 6.94
CA VAL A 20 4.95 2.89 7.35
C VAL A 20 3.53 2.43 7.63
N VAL A 21 2.93 1.67 6.71
CA VAL A 21 1.54 1.17 6.84
C VAL A 21 1.42 0.24 8.04
N LYS A 22 2.36 -0.70 8.22
CA LYS A 22 2.41 -1.58 9.38
C LYS A 22 2.45 -0.79 10.69
N SER A 23 3.33 0.22 10.75
CA SER A 23 3.46 1.06 11.95
C SER A 23 2.18 1.84 12.24
N ALA A 24 1.53 2.39 11.21
CA ALA A 24 0.28 3.12 11.34
C ALA A 24 -0.87 2.24 11.82
N LEU A 25 -0.98 0.99 11.33
CA LEU A 25 -1.99 0.04 11.78
C LEU A 25 -1.76 -0.42 13.22
N LEU A 26 -0.50 -0.69 13.60
CA LEU A 26 -0.16 -1.10 14.95
C LEU A 26 -0.32 0.03 15.98
N ALA A 27 -0.12 1.29 15.58
CA ALA A 27 -0.35 2.44 16.46
C ALA A 27 -1.84 2.64 16.81
N ASP A 28 -2.74 2.26 15.91
CA ASP A 28 -4.19 2.34 16.12
C ASP A 28 -4.77 1.14 16.89
N ALA A 29 -3.99 0.06 17.04
CA ALA A 29 -4.41 -1.11 17.80
C ALA A 29 -4.29 -0.83 19.31
N SER A 30 -5.42 -0.60 19.98
CA SER A 30 -5.48 -0.39 21.43
C SER A 30 -5.13 -1.64 22.24
N ASP A 31 -5.25 -2.82 21.62
CA ASP A 31 -4.95 -4.13 22.20
C ASP A 31 -4.24 -4.99 21.15
N ALA A 32 -3.13 -5.61 21.58
CA ALA A 32 -2.36 -6.66 20.91
C ALA A 32 -1.38 -6.23 19.79
N SER A 33 -0.09 -6.34 20.11
CA SER A 33 1.07 -6.33 19.21
C SER A 33 1.14 -7.51 18.22
N ASP A 34 0.11 -8.36 18.18
CA ASP A 34 0.13 -9.68 17.55
C ASP A 34 -0.87 -9.80 16.38
N ASP A 35 -1.56 -8.72 16.01
CA ASP A 35 -2.45 -8.70 14.86
C ASP A 35 -1.66 -8.98 13.56
N GLU A 36 -2.00 -10.07 12.89
CA GLU A 36 -1.44 -10.40 11.58
C GLU A 36 -1.92 -9.38 10.54
N ILE A 37 -0.97 -8.69 9.91
CA ILE A 37 -1.23 -7.73 8.83
C ILE A 37 -0.83 -8.38 7.52
N ARG A 38 -1.80 -8.50 6.60
CA ARG A 38 -1.57 -8.97 5.22
C ARG A 38 -1.61 -7.82 4.24
N PHE A 39 -0.67 -7.80 3.31
CA PHE A 39 -0.61 -6.81 2.24
C PHE A 39 -1.12 -7.45 0.95
N SER A 40 -2.24 -6.97 0.42
CA SER A 40 -2.81 -7.48 -0.83
C SER A 40 -2.06 -6.92 -2.05
N TYR A 41 -1.69 -5.64 -2.03
CA TYR A 41 -0.76 -5.07 -3.00
C TYR A 41 -0.05 -3.83 -2.45
N VAL A 42 1.13 -3.54 -3.03
CA VAL A 42 1.91 -2.32 -2.84
C VAL A 42 2.35 -1.87 -4.24
N THR A 43 1.85 -0.73 -4.72
CA THR A 43 2.14 -0.23 -6.08
C THR A 43 2.36 1.27 -6.10
N LEU A 44 2.86 1.79 -7.21
CA LEU A 44 3.01 3.23 -7.42
C LEU A 44 1.63 3.88 -7.43
N ALA A 45 1.42 4.88 -6.57
CA ALA A 45 0.33 5.82 -6.74
C ALA A 45 0.75 6.82 -7.83
N GLU A 46 0.26 6.62 -9.06
CA GLU A 46 0.63 7.47 -10.18
C GLU A 46 0.29 8.94 -9.89
N PRO A 47 1.19 9.88 -10.22
CA PRO A 47 0.90 11.29 -10.00
C PRO A 47 -0.26 11.76 -10.88
N ALA A 48 -1.00 12.75 -10.40
CA ALA A 48 -2.14 13.30 -11.13
C ALA A 48 -1.72 13.76 -12.54
N LYS A 49 -2.59 13.49 -13.54
CA LYS A 49 -2.32 13.80 -14.96
C LYS A 49 -1.83 15.23 -15.20
N LEU A 50 -2.41 16.21 -14.52
CA LEU A 50 -2.00 17.62 -14.67
C LEU A 50 -0.60 17.89 -14.10
N ALA A 51 -0.25 17.27 -12.97
CA ALA A 51 1.09 17.39 -12.38
C ALA A 51 2.15 16.71 -13.27
N MET A 52 1.84 15.53 -13.81
CA MET A 52 2.69 14.85 -14.78
C MET A 52 2.88 15.68 -16.05
N ALA A 53 1.81 16.28 -16.58
CA ALA A 53 1.91 17.13 -17.77
C ALA A 53 2.84 18.34 -17.54
N ALA A 54 2.67 19.04 -16.41
CA ALA A 54 3.51 20.18 -16.06
C ALA A 54 4.98 19.79 -15.85
N TYR A 55 5.25 18.62 -15.24
CA TYR A 55 6.61 18.10 -15.11
C TYR A 55 7.26 17.82 -16.46
N VAL A 56 6.53 17.16 -17.38
CA VAL A 56 7.05 16.81 -18.72
C VAL A 56 7.32 18.05 -19.58
N THR A 57 6.53 19.11 -19.45
CA THR A 57 6.77 20.39 -20.15
C THR A 57 7.84 21.26 -19.47
N GLY A 58 8.32 20.89 -18.27
CA GLY A 58 9.25 21.68 -17.47
C GLY A 58 8.61 22.92 -16.81
N GLU A 59 7.28 23.02 -16.84
CA GLU A 59 6.51 24.12 -16.27
C GLU A 59 6.11 23.87 -14.80
N GLY A 60 6.35 22.65 -14.29
CA GLY A 60 6.04 22.24 -12.93
C GLY A 60 7.17 21.49 -12.24
N PRO A 61 7.10 21.32 -10.90
CA PRO A 61 8.06 20.55 -10.14
C PRO A 61 7.93 19.05 -10.43
N VAL A 62 8.91 18.27 -9.96
CA VAL A 62 8.80 16.80 -9.89
C VAL A 62 7.58 16.46 -9.01
N PRO A 63 6.61 15.66 -9.50
CA PRO A 63 5.45 15.28 -8.70
C PRO A 63 5.85 14.44 -7.48
N PRO A 64 5.07 14.47 -6.39
CA PRO A 64 5.37 13.67 -5.20
C PRO A 64 5.36 12.18 -5.56
N ARG A 65 6.38 11.47 -5.09
CA ARG A 65 6.48 10.02 -5.23
C ARG A 65 5.64 9.37 -4.14
N GLN A 66 4.63 8.60 -4.51
CA GLN A 66 3.70 7.99 -3.56
C GLN A 66 3.48 6.51 -3.86
N ALA A 67 3.22 5.72 -2.82
CA ALA A 67 2.78 4.34 -2.94
C ALA A 67 1.31 4.20 -2.52
N GLU A 68 0.54 3.43 -3.27
CA GLU A 68 -0.77 2.95 -2.86
C GLU A 68 -0.64 1.53 -2.29
N VAL A 69 -1.21 1.31 -1.11
CA VAL A 69 -1.09 0.06 -0.36
C VAL A 69 -2.46 -0.37 0.12
N ILE A 70 -2.84 -1.62 -0.16
CA ILE A 70 -3.98 -2.26 0.53
C ILE A 70 -3.45 -3.25 1.56
N ALA A 71 -3.90 -3.06 2.79
CA ALA A 71 -3.54 -3.91 3.92
C ALA A 71 -4.77 -4.31 4.74
N THR A 72 -4.77 -5.55 5.21
CA THR A 72 -5.84 -6.17 6.00
C THR A 72 -5.31 -6.58 7.37
N ILE A 73 -6.04 -6.23 8.42
CA ILE A 73 -5.86 -6.79 9.76
C ILE A 73 -6.67 -8.08 9.83
N VAL A 74 -5.99 -9.23 9.79
CA VAL A 74 -6.63 -10.55 9.59
C VAL A 74 -7.58 -10.90 10.72
N SER A 75 -7.21 -10.63 11.98
CA SER A 75 -8.03 -10.92 13.15
C SER A 75 -9.38 -10.19 13.16
N LYS A 76 -9.43 -9.00 12.53
CA LYS A 76 -10.61 -8.12 12.47
C LYS A 76 -11.33 -8.19 11.13
N MET A 77 -10.67 -8.71 10.10
CA MET A 77 -11.10 -8.63 8.70
C MET A 77 -11.29 -7.18 8.21
N ASP A 78 -10.62 -6.23 8.86
CA ASP A 78 -10.64 -4.81 8.49
C ASP A 78 -9.57 -4.56 7.44
N ALA A 79 -9.98 -4.04 6.28
CA ALA A 79 -9.08 -3.70 5.18
C ALA A 79 -9.06 -2.19 4.93
N TYR A 80 -7.88 -1.67 4.60
CA TYR A 80 -7.65 -0.25 4.38
C TYR A 80 -6.83 -0.02 3.11
N ILE A 81 -7.15 1.09 2.43
CA ILE A 81 -6.39 1.67 1.32
C ILE A 81 -5.58 2.84 1.88
N PHE A 82 -4.26 2.73 1.76
CA PHE A 82 -3.31 3.77 2.14
C PHE A 82 -2.71 4.42 0.92
N VAL A 83 -2.48 5.73 1.02
CA VAL A 83 -1.49 6.42 0.19
C VAL A 83 -0.33 6.81 1.11
N VAL A 84 0.89 6.47 0.73
CA VAL A 84 2.12 6.73 1.48
C VAL A 84 2.99 7.69 0.68
N ASN A 85 3.42 8.78 1.30
CA ASN A 85 4.48 9.63 0.77
C ASN A 85 5.81 8.89 0.87
N LEU A 86 6.52 8.79 -0.24
CA LEU A 86 7.86 8.21 -0.31
C LEU A 86 8.91 9.32 -0.32
N GLY A 87 10.12 9.01 0.14
CA GLY A 87 11.23 9.96 0.25
C GLY A 87 12.11 9.65 1.45
N ASP A 88 12.87 10.63 1.91
CA ASP A 88 13.76 10.48 3.07
C ASP A 88 12.98 10.27 4.39
N GLU A 89 11.78 10.86 4.48
CA GLU A 89 10.86 10.69 5.61
C GLU A 89 9.51 10.13 5.13
N PRO A 90 9.39 8.79 4.96
CA PRO A 90 8.15 8.17 4.54
C PRO A 90 7.01 8.39 5.54
N SER A 91 5.82 8.72 5.06
CA SER A 91 4.67 9.04 5.93
C SER A 91 3.33 8.63 5.32
N VAL A 92 2.33 8.38 6.16
CA VAL A 92 0.95 8.16 5.68
C VAL A 92 0.40 9.49 5.15
N ALA A 93 0.02 9.53 3.88
CA ALA A 93 -0.68 10.64 3.25
C ALA A 93 -2.21 10.51 3.41
N SER A 94 -2.73 9.29 3.31
CA SER A 94 -4.13 8.98 3.58
C SER A 94 -4.31 7.53 4.05
N LYS A 95 -5.38 7.31 4.82
CA LYS A 95 -5.84 6.01 5.29
C LYS A 95 -7.36 5.99 5.14
N ASN A 96 -7.88 5.15 4.27
CA ASN A 96 -9.32 4.98 4.05
C ASN A 96 -9.70 3.50 4.23
N PRO A 97 -10.85 3.17 4.84
CA PRO A 97 -11.35 1.81 4.81
C PRO A 97 -11.65 1.40 3.36
N VAL A 98 -11.50 0.10 3.06
CA VAL A 98 -12.02 -0.46 1.80
C VAL A 98 -13.55 -0.21 1.74
N PRO A 99 -14.10 0.24 0.60
CA PRO A 99 -15.52 0.55 0.48
C PRO A 99 -16.44 -0.62 0.86
N GLU A 100 -17.62 -0.29 1.39
CA GLU A 100 -18.63 -1.29 1.74
C GLU A 100 -19.02 -2.15 0.53
N GLY A 101 -19.12 -3.46 0.73
CA GLY A 101 -19.40 -4.43 -0.33
C GLY A 101 -18.22 -4.75 -1.23
N CYS A 102 -17.05 -4.12 -1.02
CA CYS A 102 -15.80 -4.48 -1.68
C CYS A 102 -14.92 -5.35 -0.76
N GLN A 103 -14.02 -6.11 -1.39
CA GLN A 103 -12.98 -6.89 -0.72
C GLN A 103 -11.65 -6.66 -1.45
N PRO A 104 -10.51 -6.75 -0.75
CA PRO A 104 -9.21 -6.73 -1.39
C PRO A 104 -9.07 -7.85 -2.43
N LEU A 105 -8.11 -7.67 -3.34
CA LEU A 105 -7.71 -8.71 -4.27
C LEU A 105 -7.04 -9.88 -3.51
N PHE A 106 -7.29 -11.10 -3.99
CA PHE A 106 -6.60 -12.28 -3.46
C PHE A 106 -5.13 -12.23 -3.82
N SER A 107 -4.28 -12.35 -2.81
CA SER A 107 -2.86 -12.59 -3.01
C SER A 107 -2.63 -14.04 -3.45
N PRO A 108 -1.46 -14.34 -4.05
CA PRO A 108 -1.06 -15.74 -4.28
C PRO A 108 -1.10 -16.58 -3.01
N ASP A 109 -0.70 -16.03 -1.86
CA ASP A 109 -0.69 -16.73 -0.57
C ASP A 109 -2.11 -17.10 -0.11
N ASP A 110 -3.10 -16.23 -0.36
CA ASP A 110 -4.51 -16.54 -0.09
C ASP A 110 -4.98 -17.75 -0.93
N CYS A 111 -4.57 -17.79 -2.20
CA CYS A 111 -4.93 -18.87 -3.12
C CYS A 111 -4.26 -20.20 -2.72
N PHE A 112 -2.99 -20.16 -2.31
CA PHE A 112 -2.27 -21.36 -1.86
C PHE A 112 -2.84 -21.90 -0.56
N LEU A 113 -3.14 -21.04 0.41
CA LEU A 113 -3.76 -21.45 1.67
C LEU A 113 -5.14 -22.09 1.43
N ALA A 114 -5.95 -21.52 0.53
CA ALA A 114 -7.24 -22.09 0.18
C ALA A 114 -7.10 -23.49 -0.44
N GLU A 115 -6.12 -23.70 -1.33
CA GLU A 115 -5.85 -25.00 -1.93
C GLU A 115 -5.43 -26.05 -0.89
N GLU A 116 -4.58 -25.68 0.08
CA GLU A 116 -4.16 -26.57 1.16
C GLU A 116 -5.34 -27.00 2.05
N ILE A 117 -6.21 -26.06 2.41
CA ILE A 117 -7.40 -26.32 3.24
C ILE A 117 -8.33 -27.31 2.54
N VAL A 118 -8.65 -27.06 1.26
CA VAL A 118 -9.59 -27.91 0.50
C VAL A 118 -9.07 -29.34 0.33
N LYS A 119 -7.76 -29.54 0.24
CA LYS A 119 -7.17 -30.89 0.15
C LYS A 119 -7.20 -31.66 1.47
N ALA A 120 -7.36 -30.96 2.59
CA ALA A 120 -7.34 -31.53 3.93
C ALA A 120 -8.74 -31.84 4.51
N ASP A 121 -9.80 -31.36 3.84
CA ASP A 121 -11.21 -31.66 4.12
C ASP A 121 -11.66 -32.97 3.43
#